data_AF-A0A2G6QTJ4-F1
#
_entry.id   AF-A0A2G6QTJ4-F1
#
_cell.length_a   1.000
_cell.length_b   1.000
_cell.length_c   1.000
_cell.angle_alpha   90.00
_cell.angle_beta   90.00
_cell.angle_gamma   90.00
#
_symmetry.space_group_name_H-M   'P 1'
#
loop_
_entity.id
_entity.type
_entity.pdbx_description
1 polymer ?
#
loop_
_entity_poly.entity_id
_entity_poly.type
_entity_poly.pdbx_seq_one_letter_code
_entity_poly.pdbx_strand_id
1 'polypeptide(L)'
;MLLIKSHRTVPHWIKKRYKKLRKKDFYIDNKEAIVETPSESTDLSVVKKILESNSGFKSLVEKQRLLQEFINLQTQKEKNILAALLQLKNSLLDIANYQEGISISPSLELDAFTNGMNGGYVAPSSGGDPVSNPLSVPTGKNLYSINEQVTPTKEHGDYPKKIAYSLWGGEFIRNQGMNIGQIFYMLGVEPVRNNYGRVHDVKLIPMQVLKRPRIDVLVQTSGQFRDIAASRINLINKAVHLAAEADDNDEYKNYVKEGTLLAESELKEKGFSPEEARKFSTSRVFGGLNGNYGTGIMGLVEQGDKWETEQEIADTYINNMGAIYSEDNWAFYKKGMFETMMNNTDVVVHPRSSNETGPISLDHVYEFMGGLTASIRVTTGKDPDGYFNDYRNRYNPDVQSLKEAIWTETRTNLFNPKYIKAQMEEGETAAENFAESFRDTYGWNVMKPAAIDKEIWEGYYDIYVKDKNNLGTLEFFRKTNPYALQEMTAVMLETVRKGYWKPSESVKKDIANLHAELVKDHDAGCSGFVCDNNKLKEMITSLLDDNLNKAYEAAIDEVRTGTSGEVENQEGMVLEKEVLRKEKIVAMIKENIWAILILVLLIGGAITWGVVKRKREDE
;
A
#
# COMPACT_ATOMS: atom_id res chain seq x y z
N MET A 1 29.99 -47.94 -3.64
CA MET A 1 30.24 -48.43 -2.27
C MET A 1 30.10 -47.21 -1.36
N LEU A 2 29.07 -46.93 -0.54
CA LEU A 2 27.89 -47.62 -0.01
C LEU A 2 26.73 -46.60 -0.04
N LEU A 3 25.67 -46.88 -0.82
CA LEU A 3 24.39 -46.17 -0.79
C LEU A 3 23.57 -46.72 0.38
N ILE A 4 23.54 -46.04 1.52
CA ILE A 4 22.55 -46.34 2.56
C ILE A 4 21.26 -45.60 2.20
N LYS A 5 20.45 -46.22 1.33
CA LYS A 5 19.01 -45.91 1.24
C LYS A 5 18.37 -46.35 2.57
N SER A 6 18.26 -45.46 3.54
CA SER A 6 17.37 -45.72 4.68
C SER A 6 15.92 -45.57 4.22
N HIS A 7 15.36 -46.63 3.65
CA HIS A 7 13.91 -46.80 3.65
C HIS A 7 13.50 -47.07 5.11
N ARG A 8 13.26 -46.00 5.88
CA ARG A 8 12.50 -46.13 7.13
C ARG A 8 11.09 -46.57 6.73
N THR A 9 10.83 -47.86 6.82
CA THR A 9 9.50 -48.42 6.67
C THR A 9 8.62 -47.83 7.77
N VAL A 10 7.55 -47.12 7.39
CA VAL A 10 6.58 -46.61 8.35
C VAL A 10 6.09 -47.77 9.23
N PRO A 11 6.26 -47.71 10.56
CA PRO A 11 5.83 -48.76 11.46
C PRO A 11 4.37 -49.16 11.20
N HIS A 12 4.11 -50.47 11.16
CA HIS A 12 2.79 -51.02 10.82
C HIS A 12 1.66 -50.44 11.71
N TRP A 13 1.97 -50.09 12.96
CA TRP A 13 1.03 -49.47 13.89
C TRP A 13 0.63 -48.05 13.46
N ILE A 14 1.53 -47.25 12.88
CA ILE A 14 1.22 -45.91 12.33
C ILE A 14 0.31 -46.06 11.11
N LYS A 15 0.64 -46.98 10.19
CA LYS A 15 -0.23 -47.28 9.02
C LYS A 15 -1.63 -47.75 9.45
N LYS A 16 -1.71 -48.61 10.47
CA LYS A 16 -2.99 -49.12 11.01
C LYS A 16 -3.80 -48.02 11.70
N ARG A 17 -3.17 -47.14 12.48
CA ARG A 17 -3.82 -45.96 13.10
C ARG A 17 -4.33 -44.98 12.04
N TYR A 18 -3.50 -44.65 11.05
CA TYR A 18 -3.87 -43.78 9.93
C TYR A 18 -5.05 -44.35 9.14
N LYS A 19 -5.04 -45.64 8.80
CA LYS A 19 -6.14 -46.31 8.10
C LYS A 19 -7.46 -46.31 8.89
N LYS A 20 -7.37 -46.30 10.23
CA LYS A 20 -8.53 -46.20 11.14
C LYS A 20 -9.06 -44.77 11.24
N LEU A 21 -8.18 -43.76 11.17
CA LEU A 21 -8.55 -42.33 11.18
C LEU A 21 -9.07 -41.82 9.83
N ARG A 22 -8.63 -42.40 8.71
CA ARG A 22 -9.20 -42.17 7.37
C ARG A 22 -10.68 -42.58 7.29
N LYS A 23 -11.13 -43.49 8.16
CA LYS A 23 -12.54 -43.91 8.28
C LYS A 23 -13.37 -43.03 9.21
N LYS A 24 -12.74 -42.16 10.02
CA LYS A 24 -13.42 -41.15 10.83
C LYS A 24 -13.47 -39.87 10.02
N ASP A 25 -14.59 -39.63 9.36
CA ASP A 25 -14.76 -38.39 8.62
C ASP A 25 -15.08 -37.28 9.61
N PHE A 26 -14.20 -36.29 9.75
CA PHE A 26 -14.44 -35.18 10.68
C PHE A 26 -15.77 -34.48 10.36
N TYR A 27 -16.08 -34.35 9.05
CA TYR A 27 -17.33 -33.78 8.58
C TYR A 27 -18.55 -34.66 8.86
N ILE A 28 -18.43 -35.99 8.78
CA ILE A 28 -19.54 -36.91 9.09
C ILE A 28 -19.76 -36.95 10.61
N ASP A 29 -18.69 -37.01 11.39
CA ASP A 29 -18.74 -37.10 12.85
C ASP A 29 -19.18 -35.78 13.52
N ASN A 30 -19.09 -34.63 12.83
CA ASN A 30 -19.48 -33.31 13.34
C ASN A 30 -20.54 -32.61 12.46
N LYS A 31 -21.24 -33.36 11.59
CA LYS A 31 -22.23 -32.80 10.65
C LYS A 31 -23.35 -32.02 11.34
N GLU A 32 -23.73 -32.43 12.55
CA GLU A 32 -24.76 -31.75 13.35
C GLU A 32 -24.28 -30.41 13.95
N ALA A 33 -22.97 -30.22 14.09
CA ALA A 33 -22.37 -28.96 14.53
C ALA A 33 -21.99 -28.06 13.34
N ILE A 34 -21.66 -28.65 12.18
CA ILE A 34 -21.33 -27.92 10.95
C ILE A 34 -22.62 -27.71 10.16
N VAL A 35 -23.42 -26.75 10.58
CA VAL A 35 -24.61 -26.28 9.84
C VAL A 35 -24.23 -25.01 9.09
N GLU A 36 -24.66 -24.85 7.84
CA GLU A 36 -24.64 -23.54 7.17
C GLU A 36 -25.56 -22.60 7.95
N THR A 37 -24.98 -21.83 8.88
CA THR A 37 -25.65 -20.72 9.53
C THR A 37 -25.72 -19.54 8.55
N PRO A 38 -26.87 -18.86 8.42
CA PRO A 38 -26.96 -17.60 7.69
C PRO A 38 -25.89 -16.62 8.20
N SER A 39 -25.27 -15.85 7.30
CA SER A 39 -24.13 -14.96 7.60
C SER A 39 -24.39 -13.89 8.68
N GLU A 40 -25.64 -13.73 9.12
CA GLU A 40 -26.07 -12.79 10.15
C GLU A 40 -26.11 -13.37 11.57
N SER A 41 -25.94 -14.68 11.77
CA SER A 41 -25.90 -15.24 13.13
C SER A 41 -24.48 -15.21 13.70
N THR A 42 -24.24 -14.33 14.67
CA THR A 42 -23.06 -14.29 15.55
C THR A 42 -23.02 -15.45 16.56
N ASP A 43 -23.72 -16.56 16.31
CA ASP A 43 -23.79 -17.70 17.23
C ASP A 43 -22.50 -18.53 17.19
N LEU A 44 -21.51 -18.07 17.97
CA LEU A 44 -20.25 -18.76 18.22
C LEU A 44 -20.42 -20.01 19.12
N SER A 45 -21.64 -20.38 19.55
CA SER A 45 -21.85 -21.55 20.40
C SER A 45 -21.41 -22.84 19.72
N VAL A 46 -21.48 -22.92 18.39
CA VAL A 46 -20.97 -24.03 17.60
C VAL A 46 -19.44 -24.11 17.69
N VAL A 47 -18.75 -22.99 17.50
CA VAL A 47 -17.28 -22.93 17.57
C VAL A 47 -16.81 -23.24 19.00
N LYS A 48 -17.47 -22.66 20.01
CA LYS A 48 -17.22 -22.99 21.42
C LYS A 48 -17.47 -24.47 21.70
N LYS A 49 -18.58 -25.05 21.25
CA LYS A 49 -18.84 -26.50 21.37
C LYS A 49 -17.77 -27.34 20.68
N ILE A 50 -17.24 -26.91 19.53
CA ILE A 50 -16.14 -27.64 18.84
C ILE A 50 -14.84 -27.56 19.65
N LEU A 51 -14.47 -26.39 20.16
CA LEU A 51 -13.29 -26.17 21.00
C LEU A 51 -13.41 -26.86 22.38
N GLU A 52 -14.59 -26.84 22.98
CA GLU A 52 -14.93 -27.47 24.26
C GLU A 52 -15.16 -28.98 24.12
N SER A 53 -15.52 -29.47 22.93
CA SER A 53 -15.61 -30.90 22.66
C SER A 53 -14.20 -31.50 22.70
N ASN A 54 -13.86 -32.05 23.86
CA ASN A 54 -12.61 -32.76 24.10
C ASN A 54 -12.31 -33.85 23.05
N SER A 55 -13.31 -34.35 22.31
CA SER A 55 -13.16 -35.34 21.25
C SER A 55 -12.86 -34.77 19.85
N GLY A 56 -13.44 -33.62 19.47
CA GLY A 56 -13.32 -33.06 18.12
C GLY A 56 -11.94 -32.43 17.88
N PHE A 57 -11.54 -31.51 18.76
CA PHE A 57 -10.24 -30.84 18.68
C PHE A 57 -9.07 -31.83 18.90
N LYS A 58 -9.17 -32.76 19.86
CA LYS A 58 -8.15 -33.82 20.04
C LYS A 58 -8.03 -34.74 18.82
N SER A 59 -9.15 -35.06 18.16
CA SER A 59 -9.14 -35.84 16.90
C SER A 59 -8.43 -35.10 15.78
N LEU A 60 -8.64 -33.78 15.65
CA LEU A 60 -7.97 -32.93 14.68
C LEU A 60 -6.44 -32.85 14.95
N VAL A 61 -6.05 -32.61 16.21
CA VAL A 61 -4.64 -32.56 16.65
C VAL A 61 -3.94 -33.91 16.46
N GLU A 62 -4.62 -35.02 16.77
CA GLU A 62 -4.06 -36.36 16.58
C GLU A 62 -3.92 -36.73 15.10
N LYS A 63 -4.90 -36.34 14.25
CA LYS A 63 -4.78 -36.48 12.78
C LYS A 63 -3.59 -35.67 12.24
N GLN A 64 -3.41 -34.44 12.72
CA GLN A 64 -2.26 -33.60 12.36
C GLN A 64 -0.94 -34.29 12.73
N ARG A 65 -0.78 -34.70 13.98
CA ARG A 65 0.45 -35.34 14.48
C ARG A 65 0.80 -36.56 13.65
N LEU A 66 -0.18 -37.42 13.37
CA LEU A 66 0.03 -38.63 12.59
C LEU A 66 0.33 -38.35 11.11
N LEU A 67 -0.24 -37.29 10.52
CA LEU A 67 0.11 -36.83 9.17
C LEU A 67 1.53 -36.26 9.14
N GLN A 68 1.93 -35.44 10.13
CA GLN A 68 3.29 -34.91 10.26
C GLN A 68 4.35 -36.01 10.39
N GLU A 69 4.07 -37.05 11.18
CA GLU A 69 4.90 -38.24 11.27
C GLU A 69 4.99 -39.02 9.93
N PHE A 70 3.99 -38.85 9.05
CA PHE A 70 3.93 -39.46 7.72
C PHE A 70 4.57 -38.60 6.60
N ILE A 71 4.63 -37.27 6.73
CA ILE A 71 5.12 -36.32 5.70
C ILE A 71 6.52 -36.66 5.21
N ASN A 72 7.38 -37.19 6.10
CA ASN A 72 8.74 -37.58 5.73
C ASN A 72 8.78 -38.65 4.61
N LEU A 73 7.62 -39.18 4.18
CA LEU A 73 7.54 -40.38 3.36
C LEU A 73 6.45 -40.44 2.26
N GLN A 74 5.79 -39.35 1.74
CA GLN A 74 5.25 -39.23 0.34
C GLN A 74 4.12 -38.18 0.02
N THR A 75 3.82 -38.09 -1.31
CA THR A 75 2.78 -37.47 -2.18
C THR A 75 2.25 -36.03 -1.99
N GLN A 76 2.02 -35.30 -3.10
CA GLN A 76 1.47 -33.94 -3.12
C GLN A 76 0.05 -33.86 -2.53
N LYS A 77 -0.78 -34.89 -2.75
CA LYS A 77 -2.15 -34.94 -2.23
C LYS A 77 -2.19 -34.99 -0.69
N GLU A 78 -1.29 -35.76 -0.07
CA GLU A 78 -1.20 -35.86 1.38
C GLU A 78 -0.67 -34.56 2.01
N LYS A 79 0.27 -33.89 1.33
CA LYS A 79 0.72 -32.53 1.70
C LYS A 79 -0.43 -31.53 1.67
N ASN A 80 -1.26 -31.56 0.62
CA ASN A 80 -2.42 -30.66 0.50
C ASN A 80 -3.47 -30.92 1.61
N ILE A 81 -3.78 -32.19 1.91
CA ILE A 81 -4.73 -32.54 2.99
C ILE A 81 -4.21 -32.06 4.35
N LEU A 82 -2.92 -32.25 4.64
CA LEU A 82 -2.34 -31.75 5.87
C LEU A 82 -2.38 -30.23 5.92
N ALA A 83 -2.04 -29.54 4.83
CA ALA A 83 -2.11 -28.08 4.77
C ALA A 83 -3.52 -27.58 5.10
N ALA A 84 -4.56 -28.19 4.53
CA ALA A 84 -5.95 -27.88 4.83
C ALA A 84 -6.33 -28.14 6.30
N LEU A 85 -5.85 -29.25 6.90
CA LEU A 85 -6.11 -29.54 8.31
C LEU A 85 -5.37 -28.59 9.27
N LEU A 86 -4.13 -28.20 8.94
CA LEU A 86 -3.37 -27.20 9.68
C LEU A 86 -4.06 -25.83 9.61
N GLN A 87 -4.52 -25.45 8.42
CA GLN A 87 -5.28 -24.24 8.19
C GLN A 87 -6.55 -24.23 9.04
N LEU A 88 -7.37 -25.27 8.96
CA LEU A 88 -8.61 -25.38 9.75
C LEU A 88 -8.34 -25.29 11.26
N LYS A 89 -7.33 -26.00 11.77
CA LYS A 89 -6.95 -25.95 13.18
C LYS A 89 -6.55 -24.54 13.60
N ASN A 90 -5.70 -23.89 12.81
CA ASN A 90 -5.23 -22.54 13.10
C ASN A 90 -6.40 -21.56 13.06
N SER A 91 -7.26 -21.61 12.04
CA SER A 91 -8.46 -20.78 11.95
C SER A 91 -9.37 -20.92 13.19
N LEU A 92 -9.56 -22.15 13.70
CA LEU A 92 -10.37 -22.38 14.90
C LEU A 92 -9.73 -21.82 16.18
N LEU A 93 -8.40 -21.90 16.31
CA LEU A 93 -7.67 -21.32 17.43
C LEU A 93 -7.65 -19.78 17.34
N ASP A 94 -7.48 -19.25 16.14
CA ASP A 94 -7.43 -17.82 15.88
C ASP A 94 -8.72 -17.14 16.32
N ILE A 95 -9.91 -17.75 16.14
CA ILE A 95 -11.19 -17.18 16.60
C ILE A 95 -11.19 -16.83 18.09
N ALA A 96 -10.72 -17.75 18.95
CA ALA A 96 -10.67 -17.51 20.40
C ALA A 96 -9.64 -16.42 20.75
N ASN A 97 -8.46 -16.48 20.10
CA ASN A 97 -7.41 -15.48 20.29
C ASN A 97 -7.85 -14.09 19.82
N TYR A 98 -8.62 -13.99 18.73
CA TYR A 98 -9.19 -12.73 18.24
C TYR A 98 -10.15 -12.13 19.26
N GLN A 99 -11.09 -12.93 19.75
CA GLN A 99 -12.09 -12.43 20.69
C GLN A 99 -11.43 -11.86 21.94
N GLU A 100 -10.50 -12.62 22.53
CA GLU A 100 -9.76 -12.17 23.71
C GLU A 100 -8.90 -10.96 23.36
N GLY A 101 -8.11 -11.04 22.28
CA GLY A 101 -7.20 -9.98 21.85
C GLY A 101 -7.90 -8.65 21.62
N ILE A 102 -9.02 -8.63 20.88
CA ILE A 102 -9.82 -7.43 20.64
C ILE A 102 -10.44 -6.91 21.94
N SER A 103 -10.90 -7.82 22.82
CA SER A 103 -11.54 -7.40 24.07
C SER A 103 -10.58 -6.75 25.06
N ILE A 104 -9.31 -7.16 25.10
CA ILE A 104 -8.31 -6.64 26.04
C ILE A 104 -7.49 -5.47 25.46
N SER A 105 -7.51 -5.31 24.13
CA SER A 105 -6.78 -4.31 23.36
C SER A 105 -6.83 -2.88 23.95
N PRO A 106 -8.01 -2.28 24.19
CA PRO A 106 -8.07 -0.88 24.65
C PRO A 106 -7.36 -0.63 26.00
N SER A 107 -7.50 -1.57 26.94
CA SER A 107 -6.80 -1.47 28.23
C SER A 107 -5.29 -1.67 28.06
N LEU A 108 -4.88 -2.64 27.24
CA LEU A 108 -3.47 -2.88 26.96
C LEU A 108 -2.80 -1.71 26.24
N GLU A 109 -3.49 -0.98 25.37
CA GLU A 109 -2.96 0.22 24.71
C GLU A 109 -2.55 1.29 25.73
N LEU A 110 -3.43 1.60 26.68
CA LEU A 110 -3.15 2.59 27.73
C LEU A 110 -2.04 2.13 28.68
N ASP A 111 -2.07 0.85 29.07
CA ASP A 111 -1.05 0.25 29.94
C ASP A 111 0.33 0.26 29.26
N ALA A 112 0.39 -0.11 27.98
CA ALA A 112 1.63 -0.13 27.21
C ALA A 112 2.19 1.27 26.98
N PHE A 113 1.34 2.25 26.71
CA PHE A 113 1.73 3.66 26.61
C PHE A 113 2.34 4.14 27.94
N THR A 114 1.64 3.91 29.05
CA THR A 114 2.11 4.30 30.39
C THR A 114 3.44 3.62 30.75
N ASN A 115 3.55 2.31 30.48
CA ASN A 115 4.77 1.56 30.68
C ASN A 115 5.93 2.09 29.82
N GLY A 116 5.68 2.40 28.54
CA GLY A 116 6.67 3.00 27.64
C GLY A 116 7.17 4.36 28.12
N MET A 117 6.26 5.24 28.57
CA MET A 117 6.61 6.54 29.15
C MET A 117 7.45 6.44 30.43
N ASN A 118 7.28 5.36 31.20
CA ASN A 118 8.11 5.04 32.36
C ASN A 118 9.46 4.40 32.00
N GLY A 119 9.82 4.33 30.71
CA GLY A 119 11.04 3.65 30.24
C GLY A 119 10.96 2.12 30.31
N GLY A 120 9.76 1.57 30.48
CA GLY A 120 9.51 0.14 30.55
C GLY A 120 9.54 -0.53 29.18
N TYR A 121 9.77 -1.85 29.18
CA TYR A 121 9.77 -2.66 27.96
C TYR A 121 8.34 -2.91 27.46
N VAL A 122 8.01 -2.47 26.25
CA VAL A 122 6.75 -2.78 25.57
C VAL A 122 6.96 -3.99 24.66
N ALA A 123 6.21 -5.07 24.93
CA ALA A 123 6.37 -6.34 24.23
C ALA A 123 6.12 -6.19 22.71
N PRO A 124 6.92 -6.82 21.85
CA PRO A 124 6.77 -6.72 20.40
C PRO A 124 5.65 -7.62 19.86
N SER A 125 5.00 -7.21 18.77
CA SER A 125 4.05 -8.06 18.01
C SER A 125 4.16 -7.84 16.50
N SER A 126 3.76 -8.82 15.70
CA SER A 126 3.66 -8.63 14.26
C SER A 126 2.53 -7.64 13.94
N GLY A 127 2.81 -6.55 13.23
CA GLY A 127 1.78 -5.62 12.78
C GLY A 127 0.96 -6.14 11.59
N GLY A 128 -0.02 -5.35 11.14
CA GLY A 128 -0.81 -5.61 9.93
C GLY A 128 -2.32 -5.68 10.16
N ASP A 129 -3.08 -5.92 9.09
CA ASP A 129 -4.54 -6.09 9.11
C ASP A 129 -4.89 -7.27 10.04
N PRO A 130 -5.73 -7.06 11.08
CA PRO A 130 -6.10 -8.12 12.01
C PRO A 130 -6.72 -9.32 11.32
N VAL A 131 -7.57 -9.16 10.31
CA VAL A 131 -8.22 -10.28 9.60
C VAL A 131 -7.20 -11.16 8.86
N SER A 132 -6.20 -10.54 8.25
CA SER A 132 -5.13 -11.22 7.51
C SER A 132 -4.05 -11.79 8.42
N ASN A 133 -3.70 -11.08 9.49
CA ASN A 133 -2.69 -11.43 10.48
C ASN A 133 -3.26 -11.45 11.91
N PRO A 134 -3.71 -12.62 12.41
CA PRO A 134 -4.24 -12.75 13.78
C PRO A 134 -3.29 -12.32 14.89
N LEU A 135 -1.98 -12.28 14.63
CA LEU A 135 -0.97 -11.88 15.61
C LEU A 135 -0.89 -10.35 15.82
N SER A 136 -1.60 -9.55 15.02
CA SER A 136 -1.66 -8.10 15.22
C SER A 136 -2.57 -7.67 16.36
N VAL A 137 -3.37 -8.61 16.90
CA VAL A 137 -4.13 -8.44 18.15
C VAL A 137 -3.61 -9.39 19.26
N PRO A 138 -3.67 -9.01 20.55
CA PRO A 138 -4.07 -7.70 21.04
C PRO A 138 -3.09 -6.59 20.62
N THR A 139 -3.64 -5.39 20.47
CA THR A 139 -2.93 -4.11 20.31
C THR A 139 -2.28 -3.69 21.65
N GLY A 140 -1.66 -2.51 21.71
CA GLY A 140 -0.84 -2.12 22.87
C GLY A 140 0.51 -2.85 22.93
N LYS A 141 1.09 -3.13 21.77
CA LYS A 141 2.40 -3.79 21.61
C LYS A 141 3.28 -3.01 20.66
N ASN A 142 4.60 -3.19 20.77
CA ASN A 142 5.57 -2.56 19.87
C ASN A 142 5.58 -3.31 18.53
N LEU A 143 4.84 -2.81 17.56
CA LEU A 143 4.65 -3.51 16.29
C LEU A 143 5.97 -3.61 15.51
N TYR A 144 6.29 -4.82 15.05
CA TYR A 144 7.37 -5.08 14.12
C TYR A 144 6.81 -5.60 12.78
N SER A 145 7.65 -5.49 11.77
CA SER A 145 7.42 -5.98 10.41
C SER A 145 7.41 -7.53 10.35
N ILE A 146 7.65 -8.12 9.20
CA ILE A 146 7.90 -9.56 9.05
C ILE A 146 9.38 -9.84 8.79
N ASN A 147 9.79 -11.09 8.94
CA ASN A 147 11.04 -11.54 8.36
C ASN A 147 10.90 -11.58 6.83
N GLU A 148 11.52 -10.63 6.15
CA GLU A 148 11.43 -10.46 4.71
C GLU A 148 11.93 -11.70 3.96
N GLN A 149 12.82 -12.51 4.55
CA GLN A 149 13.40 -13.72 3.95
C GLN A 149 12.47 -14.93 3.87
N VAL A 150 11.28 -14.91 4.50
CA VAL A 150 10.36 -16.06 4.41
C VAL A 150 9.29 -15.92 3.32
N THR A 151 9.16 -14.73 2.74
CA THR A 151 8.27 -14.36 1.61
C THR A 151 8.82 -14.85 0.27
N PRO A 152 8.04 -15.25 -0.78
CA PRO A 152 6.57 -15.16 -0.98
C PRO A 152 5.78 -16.50 -1.04
N THR A 153 4.43 -16.46 -1.24
CA THR A 153 3.46 -17.56 -1.53
C THR A 153 2.83 -17.44 -2.96
N LYS A 154 2.15 -18.46 -3.56
CA LYS A 154 1.89 -18.64 -5.05
C LYS A 154 0.40 -18.52 -5.49
N GLU A 155 0.02 -18.01 -6.71
CA GLU A 155 -1.19 -18.27 -7.62
C GLU A 155 -1.29 -17.41 -8.97
N HIS A 156 -2.04 -17.82 -10.06
CA HIS A 156 -2.05 -17.24 -11.48
C HIS A 156 -3.32 -17.36 -12.41
N GLY A 157 -3.35 -16.58 -13.55
CA GLY A 157 -4.32 -16.53 -14.71
C GLY A 157 -3.69 -16.21 -16.13
N ASP A 158 -4.46 -15.64 -17.10
CA ASP A 158 -4.10 -15.30 -18.54
C ASP A 158 -3.10 -14.12 -18.73
N TYR A 159 -2.52 -13.93 -19.94
CA TYR A 159 -1.21 -13.25 -20.10
C TYR A 159 -1.19 -11.85 -20.77
N PRO A 160 -0.88 -10.78 -20.02
CA PRO A 160 -0.44 -9.48 -20.57
C PRO A 160 1.02 -9.53 -21.06
N LYS A 161 1.50 -8.52 -21.81
CA LYS A 161 2.92 -8.42 -22.19
C LYS A 161 3.79 -7.92 -21.04
N LYS A 162 3.33 -6.87 -20.36
CA LYS A 162 4.00 -6.30 -19.18
C LYS A 162 3.01 -5.87 -18.11
N ILE A 163 3.34 -6.19 -16.86
CA ILE A 163 2.59 -5.77 -15.67
C ILE A 163 3.44 -4.82 -14.84
N ALA A 164 2.91 -3.62 -14.57
CA ALA A 164 3.46 -2.72 -13.60
C ALA A 164 2.93 -3.05 -12.19
N TYR A 165 3.81 -3.06 -11.20
CA TYR A 165 3.51 -3.33 -9.80
C TYR A 165 3.85 -2.13 -8.95
N SER A 166 2.92 -1.69 -8.11
CA SER A 166 3.21 -0.76 -7.01
C SER A 166 3.45 -1.57 -5.72
N LEU A 167 4.67 -1.49 -5.19
CA LEU A 167 5.10 -2.24 -4.00
C LEU A 167 5.21 -1.34 -2.78
N TRP A 168 4.39 -1.65 -1.78
CA TRP A 168 4.28 -0.90 -0.53
C TRP A 168 4.80 -1.67 0.66
N GLY A 169 5.44 -0.97 1.60
CA GLY A 169 5.98 -1.58 2.81
C GLY A 169 4.89 -2.22 3.66
N GLY A 170 3.84 -1.48 4.01
CA GLY A 170 2.69 -1.98 4.76
C GLY A 170 2.04 -3.22 4.13
N GLU A 171 1.79 -3.20 2.82
CA GLU A 171 1.23 -4.34 2.10
C GLU A 171 2.19 -5.53 2.05
N PHE A 172 3.48 -5.30 1.79
CA PHE A 172 4.51 -6.35 1.82
C PHE A 172 4.53 -7.09 3.17
N ILE A 173 4.36 -6.37 4.27
CA ILE A 173 4.31 -6.92 5.62
C ILE A 173 3.02 -7.74 5.81
N ARG A 174 1.86 -7.15 5.50
CA ARG A 174 0.54 -7.76 5.69
C ARG A 174 0.38 -9.04 4.87
N ASN A 175 0.74 -9.01 3.59
CA ASN A 175 0.58 -10.13 2.68
C ASN A 175 1.79 -11.07 2.61
N GLN A 176 2.84 -10.85 3.42
CA GLN A 176 4.03 -11.69 3.42
C GLN A 176 4.67 -11.84 2.02
N GLY A 177 4.77 -10.72 1.31
CA GLY A 177 5.39 -10.59 -0.01
C GLY A 177 4.71 -11.34 -1.14
N MET A 178 3.40 -11.62 -1.06
CA MET A 178 2.65 -12.29 -2.14
C MET A 178 2.87 -11.66 -3.52
N ASN A 179 2.90 -10.33 -3.62
CA ASN A 179 3.17 -9.64 -4.89
C ASN A 179 4.58 -9.88 -5.45
N ILE A 180 5.58 -10.09 -4.61
CA ILE A 180 6.93 -10.48 -5.07
C ILE A 180 6.88 -11.90 -5.65
N GLY A 181 6.10 -12.80 -5.04
CA GLY A 181 5.85 -14.13 -5.58
C GLY A 181 5.14 -14.09 -6.92
N GLN A 182 4.17 -13.20 -7.06
CA GLN A 182 3.50 -12.96 -8.33
C GLN A 182 4.51 -12.44 -9.37
N ILE A 183 5.33 -11.43 -9.05
CA ILE A 183 6.41 -10.92 -9.94
C ILE A 183 7.35 -12.05 -10.38
N PHE A 184 7.86 -12.85 -9.44
CA PHE A 184 8.74 -13.98 -9.74
C PHE A 184 8.09 -14.96 -10.69
N TYR A 185 6.85 -15.34 -10.41
CA TYR A 185 6.17 -16.23 -11.31
C TYR A 185 5.93 -15.53 -12.65
N MET A 186 5.45 -14.29 -12.74
CA MET A 186 5.27 -13.59 -14.03
C MET A 186 6.52 -13.65 -14.92
N LEU A 187 7.70 -13.37 -14.35
CA LEU A 187 9.02 -13.52 -14.99
C LEU A 187 9.42 -14.97 -15.33
N GLY A 188 8.75 -15.93 -14.72
CA GLY A 188 8.96 -17.36 -14.88
C GLY A 188 10.14 -17.87 -14.08
N VAL A 189 10.37 -17.32 -12.89
CA VAL A 189 11.35 -17.79 -11.92
C VAL A 189 10.67 -18.33 -10.67
N GLU A 190 11.35 -19.20 -9.93
CA GLU A 190 10.91 -19.66 -8.62
C GLU A 190 11.95 -19.35 -7.54
N PRO A 191 11.51 -19.03 -6.30
CA PRO A 191 12.41 -18.75 -5.19
C PRO A 191 13.15 -20.01 -4.73
N VAL A 192 14.42 -19.85 -4.39
CA VAL A 192 15.29 -20.88 -3.83
C VAL A 192 15.49 -20.62 -2.35
N ARG A 193 15.10 -21.61 -1.52
CA ARG A 193 15.20 -21.55 -0.07
C ARG A 193 16.44 -22.29 0.41
N ASN A 194 17.13 -21.72 1.39
CA ASN A 194 18.21 -22.42 2.10
C ASN A 194 17.64 -23.42 3.14
N ASN A 195 18.52 -24.11 3.86
CA ASN A 195 18.12 -25.11 4.86
C ASN A 195 17.31 -24.53 6.04
N TYR A 196 17.33 -23.21 6.25
CA TYR A 196 16.54 -22.50 7.25
C TYR A 196 15.20 -21.98 6.71
N GLY A 197 14.84 -22.35 5.48
CA GLY A 197 13.60 -21.92 4.84
C GLY A 197 13.64 -20.49 4.29
N ARG A 198 14.79 -19.81 4.34
CA ARG A 198 14.96 -18.42 3.88
C ARG A 198 15.19 -18.37 2.37
N VAL A 199 14.42 -17.54 1.68
CA VAL A 199 14.61 -17.22 0.26
C VAL A 199 15.86 -16.35 0.13
N HIS A 200 16.86 -16.88 -0.55
CA HIS A 200 18.15 -16.21 -0.74
C HIS A 200 18.54 -16.12 -2.21
N ASP A 201 17.84 -16.85 -3.08
CA ASP A 201 18.09 -16.84 -4.51
C ASP A 201 16.80 -17.13 -5.30
N VAL A 202 16.86 -17.00 -6.62
CA VAL A 202 15.82 -17.34 -7.60
C VAL A 202 16.45 -18.14 -8.74
N LYS A 203 15.66 -18.99 -9.39
CA LYS A 203 16.08 -19.74 -10.57
C LYS A 203 14.96 -19.81 -11.60
N LEU A 204 15.31 -19.98 -12.88
CA LEU A 204 14.33 -20.12 -13.95
C LEU A 204 13.46 -21.36 -13.75
N ILE A 205 12.16 -21.18 -13.97
CA ILE A 205 11.23 -22.27 -14.25
C ILE A 205 11.42 -22.61 -15.74
N PRO A 206 11.75 -23.87 -16.08
CA PRO A 206 11.85 -24.29 -17.47
C PRO A 206 10.53 -24.06 -18.21
N MET A 207 10.59 -23.62 -19.47
CA MET A 207 9.40 -23.26 -20.24
C MET A 207 8.38 -24.41 -20.35
N GLN A 208 8.86 -25.66 -20.39
CA GLN A 208 8.04 -26.87 -20.43
C GLN A 208 7.21 -27.09 -19.14
N VAL A 209 7.67 -26.52 -18.03
CA VAL A 209 6.94 -26.48 -16.75
C VAL A 209 6.08 -25.23 -16.65
N LEU A 210 6.58 -24.10 -17.15
CA LEU A 210 5.92 -22.81 -17.10
C LEU A 210 4.62 -22.79 -17.91
N LYS A 211 4.66 -23.33 -19.13
CA LYS A 211 3.52 -23.49 -20.06
C LYS A 211 2.76 -22.19 -20.37
N ARG A 212 3.49 -21.09 -20.42
CA ARG A 212 3.01 -19.76 -20.76
C ARG A 212 4.16 -18.82 -21.09
N PRO A 213 3.90 -17.65 -21.69
CA PRO A 213 4.93 -16.63 -21.85
C PRO A 213 5.52 -16.18 -20.52
N ARG A 214 6.81 -15.81 -20.55
CA ARG A 214 7.40 -14.95 -19.50
C ARG A 214 6.87 -13.55 -19.71
N ILE A 215 6.26 -13.00 -18.67
CA ILE A 215 5.62 -11.69 -18.66
C ILE A 215 6.64 -10.68 -18.14
N ASP A 216 6.84 -9.58 -18.85
CA ASP A 216 7.70 -8.50 -18.38
C ASP A 216 7.05 -7.79 -17.18
N VAL A 217 7.86 -7.15 -16.36
CA VAL A 217 7.37 -6.43 -15.18
C VAL A 217 7.99 -5.06 -15.11
N LEU A 218 7.24 -4.08 -14.64
CA LEU A 218 7.76 -2.81 -14.14
C LEU A 218 7.44 -2.75 -12.66
N VAL A 219 8.37 -2.34 -11.81
CA VAL A 219 8.16 -2.29 -10.36
C VAL A 219 8.42 -0.87 -9.89
N GLN A 220 7.39 -0.24 -9.35
CA GLN A 220 7.50 0.98 -8.59
C GLN A 220 7.48 0.66 -7.10
N THR A 221 8.43 1.19 -6.35
CA THR A 221 8.57 0.98 -4.91
C THR A 221 8.23 2.25 -4.14
N SER A 222 7.47 2.12 -3.06
CA SER A 222 7.38 3.16 -2.03
C SER A 222 8.72 3.29 -1.29
N GLY A 223 8.98 4.45 -0.68
CA GLY A 223 10.17 4.64 0.15
C GLY A 223 10.25 3.61 1.29
N GLN A 224 9.12 3.33 1.95
CA GLN A 224 9.07 2.34 3.01
C GLN A 224 9.45 0.93 2.51
N PHE A 225 8.95 0.50 1.34
CA PHE A 225 9.32 -0.81 0.78
C PHE A 225 10.81 -0.90 0.48
N ARG A 226 11.39 0.13 -0.14
CA ARG A 226 12.83 0.22 -0.40
C ARG A 226 13.64 0.02 0.88
N ASP A 227 13.25 0.68 1.96
CA ASP A 227 14.01 0.70 3.21
C ASP A 227 13.94 -0.64 3.96
N ILE A 228 12.78 -1.31 3.95
CA ILE A 228 12.60 -2.57 4.70
C ILE A 228 12.91 -3.83 3.88
N ALA A 229 12.87 -3.76 2.54
CA ALA A 229 12.90 -4.92 1.66
C ALA A 229 13.99 -4.84 0.57
N ALA A 230 15.09 -4.13 0.82
CA ALA A 230 16.23 -4.00 -0.12
C ALA A 230 16.73 -5.35 -0.67
N SER A 231 16.80 -6.38 0.18
CA SER A 231 17.20 -7.72 -0.26
C SER A 231 16.21 -8.37 -1.24
N ARG A 232 14.94 -7.95 -1.25
CA ARG A 232 13.93 -8.41 -2.22
C ARG A 232 14.04 -7.67 -3.54
N ILE A 233 14.38 -6.38 -3.52
CA ILE A 233 14.71 -5.62 -4.73
C ILE A 233 15.84 -6.30 -5.51
N ASN A 234 16.90 -6.74 -4.81
CA ASN A 234 18.01 -7.46 -5.45
C ASN A 234 17.56 -8.78 -6.09
N LEU A 235 16.65 -9.54 -5.46
CA LEU A 235 16.10 -10.77 -6.05
C LEU A 235 15.21 -10.49 -7.26
N ILE A 236 14.45 -9.38 -7.28
CA ILE A 236 13.66 -8.97 -8.44
C ILE A 236 14.59 -8.62 -9.60
N ASN A 237 15.64 -7.83 -9.37
CA ASN A 237 16.63 -7.52 -10.40
C ASN A 237 17.28 -8.80 -10.96
N LYS A 238 17.71 -9.73 -10.09
CA LYS A 238 18.26 -11.02 -10.53
C LYS A 238 17.24 -11.84 -11.34
N ALA A 239 15.97 -11.85 -10.93
CA ALA A 239 14.91 -12.55 -11.65
C ALA A 239 14.71 -11.99 -13.06
N VAL A 240 14.74 -10.65 -13.20
CA VAL A 240 14.62 -9.99 -14.51
C VAL A 240 15.80 -10.36 -15.40
N HIS A 241 17.04 -10.30 -14.89
CA HIS A 241 18.23 -10.70 -15.66
C HIS A 241 18.13 -12.15 -16.15
N LEU A 242 17.79 -13.08 -15.24
CA LEU A 242 17.62 -14.49 -15.60
C LEU A 242 16.53 -14.68 -16.67
N ALA A 243 15.39 -13.99 -16.55
CA ALA A 243 14.31 -14.12 -17.50
C ALA A 243 14.63 -13.48 -18.86
N ALA A 244 15.34 -12.36 -18.89
CA ALA A 244 15.77 -11.70 -20.12
C ALA A 244 16.80 -12.54 -20.91
N GLU A 245 17.69 -13.24 -20.19
CA GLU A 245 18.74 -14.09 -20.77
C GLU A 245 18.29 -15.53 -21.03
N ALA A 246 17.05 -15.88 -20.65
CA ALA A 246 16.54 -17.24 -20.81
C ALA A 246 16.57 -17.70 -22.27
N ASP A 247 17.15 -18.88 -22.49
CA ASP A 247 17.12 -19.61 -23.76
C ASP A 247 15.84 -20.46 -23.81
N ASP A 248 14.71 -19.77 -24.00
CA ASP A 248 13.41 -20.41 -24.15
C ASP A 248 13.23 -20.93 -25.59
N ASN A 249 12.57 -22.07 -25.75
CA ASN A 249 12.14 -22.57 -27.05
C ASN A 249 11.01 -21.67 -27.62
N ASP A 250 10.84 -21.65 -28.94
CA ASP A 250 9.83 -20.82 -29.64
C ASP A 250 8.35 -21.19 -29.34
N GLU A 251 8.09 -22.08 -28.37
CA GLU A 251 6.76 -22.56 -27.99
C GLU A 251 5.93 -21.46 -27.29
N TYR A 252 6.57 -20.64 -26.46
CA TYR A 252 5.95 -19.51 -25.78
C TYR A 252 6.83 -18.26 -25.90
N LYS A 253 6.20 -17.09 -25.89
CA LYS A 253 6.91 -15.81 -25.96
C LYS A 253 7.70 -15.51 -24.68
N ASN A 254 8.74 -14.71 -24.81
CA ASN A 254 9.47 -14.15 -23.68
C ASN A 254 9.40 -12.62 -23.78
N TYR A 255 8.36 -12.03 -23.16
CA TYR A 255 8.14 -10.59 -23.20
C TYR A 255 9.20 -9.81 -22.41
N VAL A 256 9.89 -10.45 -21.45
CA VAL A 256 11.02 -9.85 -20.74
C VAL A 256 12.17 -9.57 -21.71
N LYS A 257 12.55 -10.57 -22.51
CA LYS A 257 13.59 -10.46 -23.53
C LYS A 257 13.20 -9.46 -24.62
N GLU A 258 11.96 -9.52 -25.12
CA GLU A 258 11.45 -8.54 -26.09
C GLU A 258 11.49 -7.11 -25.52
N GLY A 259 11.03 -6.92 -24.27
CA GLY A 259 11.04 -5.63 -23.58
C GLY A 259 12.44 -5.08 -23.32
N THR A 260 13.41 -5.95 -22.99
CA THR A 260 14.82 -5.56 -22.84
C THR A 260 15.44 -5.10 -24.17
N LEU A 261 15.19 -5.80 -25.27
CA LEU A 261 15.70 -5.38 -26.59
C LEU A 261 15.09 -4.05 -27.04
N LEU A 262 13.78 -3.86 -26.81
CA LEU A 262 13.11 -2.60 -27.10
C LEU A 262 13.70 -1.45 -26.26
N ALA A 263 13.85 -1.67 -24.95
CA ALA A 263 14.41 -0.66 -24.05
C ALA A 263 15.84 -0.27 -24.42
N GLU A 264 16.69 -1.23 -24.82
CA GLU A 264 18.05 -0.93 -25.30
C GLU A 264 18.02 -0.04 -26.56
N SER A 265 17.11 -0.32 -27.50
CA SER A 265 16.95 0.48 -28.72
C SER A 265 16.52 1.91 -28.40
N GLU A 266 15.47 2.07 -27.58
CA GLU A 266 14.93 3.38 -27.23
C GLU A 266 15.90 4.22 -26.40
N LEU A 267 16.65 3.61 -25.48
CA LEU A 267 17.66 4.33 -24.71
C LEU A 267 18.76 4.89 -25.64
N LYS A 268 19.16 4.15 -26.68
CA LYS A 268 20.10 4.67 -27.69
C LYS A 268 19.51 5.85 -28.45
N GLU A 269 18.24 5.76 -28.87
CA GLU A 269 17.54 6.86 -29.54
C GLU A 269 17.42 8.11 -28.65
N LYS A 270 17.29 7.92 -27.34
CA LYS A 270 17.30 8.98 -26.31
C LYS A 270 18.71 9.50 -25.96
N GLY A 271 19.75 9.06 -26.66
CA GLY A 271 21.11 9.59 -26.54
C GLY A 271 21.97 8.93 -25.47
N PHE A 272 21.57 7.77 -24.92
CA PHE A 272 22.44 6.98 -24.05
C PHE A 272 23.53 6.30 -24.86
N SER A 273 24.72 6.14 -24.29
CA SER A 273 25.77 5.37 -24.96
C SER A 273 25.32 3.91 -25.17
N PRO A 274 25.83 3.17 -26.18
CA PRO A 274 25.47 1.76 -26.34
C PRO A 274 25.75 0.90 -25.09
N GLU A 275 26.78 1.26 -24.32
CA GLU A 275 27.10 0.61 -23.05
C GLU A 275 26.06 0.92 -21.97
N GLU A 276 25.70 2.19 -21.79
CA GLU A 276 24.66 2.59 -20.84
C GLU A 276 23.30 1.99 -21.20
N ALA A 277 22.92 2.04 -22.48
CA ALA A 277 21.66 1.49 -22.97
C ALA A 277 21.56 -0.01 -22.69
N ARG A 278 22.64 -0.77 -22.90
CA ARG A 278 22.69 -2.20 -22.59
C ARG A 278 22.68 -2.47 -21.08
N LYS A 279 23.44 -1.68 -20.30
CA LYS A 279 23.48 -1.80 -18.83
C LYS A 279 22.08 -1.61 -18.23
N PHE A 280 21.32 -0.65 -18.74
CA PHE A 280 20.06 -0.24 -18.15
C PHE A 280 18.81 -0.81 -18.82
N SER A 281 18.92 -1.53 -19.93
CA SER A 281 17.79 -2.14 -20.63
C SER A 281 17.04 -3.21 -19.82
N THR A 282 17.64 -3.68 -18.74
CA THR A 282 17.06 -4.65 -17.78
C THR A 282 16.60 -4.00 -16.47
N SER A 283 16.76 -2.67 -16.30
CA SER A 283 16.25 -1.96 -15.12
C SER A 283 14.73 -2.02 -15.08
N ARG A 284 14.17 -2.68 -14.05
CA ARG A 284 12.71 -2.75 -13.85
C ARG A 284 12.25 -2.25 -12.49
N VAL A 285 13.15 -1.98 -11.54
CA VAL A 285 12.79 -1.49 -10.21
C VAL A 285 13.10 0.00 -10.09
N PHE A 286 12.05 0.78 -9.88
CA PHE A 286 12.06 2.24 -9.76
C PHE A 286 11.42 2.67 -8.43
N GLY A 287 11.67 3.90 -7.99
CA GLY A 287 11.09 4.46 -6.78
C GLY A 287 11.50 5.91 -6.55
N GLY A 288 11.15 6.43 -5.37
CA GLY A 288 11.47 7.80 -4.98
C GLY A 288 12.97 8.12 -5.11
N LEU A 289 13.32 9.35 -5.48
CA LEU A 289 14.69 9.86 -5.32
C LEU A 289 15.19 9.65 -3.88
N ASN A 290 16.51 9.58 -3.67
CA ASN A 290 17.07 9.24 -2.36
C ASN A 290 16.51 10.13 -1.23
N GLY A 291 15.97 9.50 -0.18
CA GLY A 291 15.35 10.20 0.95
C GLY A 291 13.88 10.60 0.76
N ASN A 292 13.32 10.50 -0.46
CA ASN A 292 11.90 10.76 -0.71
C ASN A 292 11.03 9.52 -0.41
N TYR A 293 9.86 9.77 0.17
CA TYR A 293 8.85 8.76 0.52
C TYR A 293 7.58 8.87 -0.32
N GLY A 294 7.11 10.11 -0.54
CA GLY A 294 5.99 10.40 -1.44
C GLY A 294 6.43 10.64 -2.88
N THR A 295 5.44 10.73 -3.75
CA THR A 295 5.58 10.97 -5.19
C THR A 295 5.62 12.47 -5.53
N GLY A 296 5.13 13.32 -4.61
CA GLY A 296 5.00 14.76 -4.79
C GLY A 296 3.80 15.19 -5.64
N ILE A 297 2.91 14.26 -6.06
CA ILE A 297 1.75 14.62 -6.88
C ILE A 297 0.50 14.97 -6.08
N MET A 298 0.38 14.51 -4.83
CA MET A 298 -0.83 14.72 -4.01
C MET A 298 -1.19 16.20 -3.87
N GLY A 299 -0.26 17.01 -3.32
CA GLY A 299 -0.48 18.45 -3.20
C GLY A 299 -0.63 19.16 -4.55
N LEU A 300 0.01 18.67 -5.62
CA LEU A 300 -0.15 19.22 -6.97
C LEU A 300 -1.57 18.97 -7.50
N VAL A 301 -2.12 17.77 -7.29
CA VAL A 301 -3.47 17.40 -7.69
C VAL A 301 -4.50 18.30 -7.01
N GLU A 302 -4.36 18.51 -5.70
CA GLU A 302 -5.27 19.36 -4.93
C GLU A 302 -5.18 20.84 -5.31
N GLN A 303 -4.03 21.29 -5.81
CA GLN A 303 -3.80 22.62 -6.38
C GLN A 303 -4.30 22.71 -7.83
N GLY A 304 -5.60 22.45 -8.02
CA GLY A 304 -6.25 22.35 -9.33
C GLY A 304 -6.12 23.57 -10.26
N ASP A 305 -5.77 24.75 -9.73
CA ASP A 305 -5.51 25.97 -10.50
C ASP A 305 -4.05 26.13 -10.98
N LYS A 306 -3.11 25.32 -10.46
CA LYS A 306 -1.68 25.39 -10.76
C LYS A 306 -1.23 24.44 -11.88
N TRP A 307 -2.13 23.58 -12.37
CA TRP A 307 -1.87 22.68 -13.49
C TRP A 307 -3.06 22.65 -14.46
N GLU A 308 -2.79 22.45 -15.74
CA GLU A 308 -3.81 22.38 -16.79
C GLU A 308 -3.92 21.00 -17.43
N THR A 309 -2.79 20.29 -17.50
CA THR A 309 -2.69 19.03 -18.23
C THR A 309 -2.23 17.89 -17.36
N GLU A 310 -2.67 16.66 -17.68
CA GLU A 310 -2.18 15.44 -17.01
C GLU A 310 -0.65 15.24 -17.20
N GLN A 311 -0.06 15.86 -18.23
CA GLN A 311 1.38 15.82 -18.48
C GLN A 311 2.19 16.45 -17.33
N GLU A 312 1.73 17.55 -16.76
CA GLU A 312 2.45 18.25 -15.66
C GLU A 312 2.53 17.37 -14.40
N ILE A 313 1.45 16.64 -14.12
CA ILE A 313 1.37 15.67 -13.02
C ILE A 313 2.26 14.46 -13.33
N ALA A 314 2.16 13.91 -14.54
CA ALA A 314 2.96 12.77 -14.97
C ALA A 314 4.46 13.09 -14.94
N ASP A 315 4.88 14.28 -15.37
CA ASP A 315 6.27 14.74 -15.34
C ASP A 315 6.78 14.85 -13.90
N THR A 316 5.95 15.37 -13.00
CA THR A 316 6.27 15.44 -11.56
C THR A 316 6.48 14.04 -10.99
N TYR A 317 5.56 13.11 -11.28
CA TYR A 317 5.67 11.72 -10.87
C TYR A 317 6.94 11.06 -11.43
N ILE A 318 7.20 11.18 -12.74
CA ILE A 318 8.35 10.57 -13.42
C ILE A 318 9.66 11.09 -12.83
N ASN A 319 9.77 12.40 -12.59
CA ASN A 319 10.96 12.99 -11.99
C ASN A 319 11.20 12.48 -10.56
N ASN A 320 10.14 12.40 -9.76
CA ASN A 320 10.27 12.05 -8.35
C ASN A 320 10.40 10.55 -8.10
N MET A 321 9.79 9.71 -8.95
CA MET A 321 9.71 8.25 -8.83
C MET A 321 10.57 7.49 -9.85
N GLY A 322 11.32 8.20 -10.70
CA GLY A 322 12.14 7.61 -11.76
C GLY A 322 13.52 7.12 -11.33
N ALA A 323 13.81 7.06 -10.03
CA ALA A 323 15.10 6.60 -9.54
C ALA A 323 15.19 5.07 -9.60
N ILE A 324 16.28 4.54 -10.16
CA ILE A 324 16.53 3.11 -10.26
C ILE A 324 17.03 2.57 -8.93
N TYR A 325 16.58 1.35 -8.61
CA TYR A 325 17.05 0.59 -7.45
C TYR A 325 17.62 -0.76 -7.90
N SER A 326 18.95 -0.82 -7.96
CA SER A 326 19.74 -2.01 -8.29
C SER A 326 21.02 -2.03 -7.44
N GLU A 327 21.72 -3.18 -7.41
CA GLU A 327 22.94 -3.35 -6.61
C GLU A 327 24.00 -2.28 -6.90
N ASP A 328 24.23 -1.98 -8.20
CA ASP A 328 25.23 -1.00 -8.63
C ASP A 328 24.70 0.43 -8.82
N ASN A 329 23.37 0.62 -8.78
CA ASN A 329 22.73 1.91 -9.02
C ASN A 329 21.55 2.05 -8.06
N TRP A 330 21.85 2.50 -6.84
CA TRP A 330 20.86 2.73 -5.79
C TRP A 330 20.42 4.19 -5.78
N ALA A 331 19.13 4.44 -6.00
CA ALA A 331 18.56 5.77 -6.16
C ALA A 331 19.20 6.60 -7.29
N PHE A 332 19.67 5.93 -8.35
CA PHE A 332 20.24 6.61 -9.52
C PHE A 332 19.14 7.11 -10.45
N TYR A 333 19.17 8.38 -10.82
CA TYR A 333 18.19 8.98 -11.73
C TYR A 333 18.89 9.52 -12.98
N LYS A 334 18.32 9.20 -14.15
CA LYS A 334 18.62 9.86 -15.41
C LYS A 334 17.33 9.93 -16.23
N LYS A 335 17.01 11.13 -16.72
CA LYS A 335 15.80 11.40 -17.49
C LYS A 335 15.70 10.46 -18.70
N GLY A 336 14.50 10.01 -19.03
CA GLY A 336 14.23 9.11 -20.15
C GLY A 336 14.28 7.62 -19.81
N MET A 337 14.87 7.23 -18.67
CA MET A 337 14.98 5.82 -18.27
C MET A 337 13.65 5.23 -17.83
N PHE A 338 12.97 5.88 -16.89
CA PHE A 338 11.74 5.36 -16.33
C PHE A 338 10.64 5.32 -17.41
N GLU A 339 10.58 6.37 -18.21
CA GLU A 339 9.67 6.53 -19.35
C GLU A 339 9.85 5.40 -20.37
N THR A 340 11.11 5.02 -20.70
CA THR A 340 11.35 3.87 -21.60
C THR A 340 10.86 2.56 -21.01
N MET A 341 10.96 2.37 -19.69
CA MET A 341 10.52 1.13 -19.05
C MET A 341 8.99 1.01 -18.95
N MET A 342 8.24 2.11 -19.10
CA MET A 342 6.78 2.12 -19.15
C MET A 342 6.22 1.52 -20.44
N ASN A 343 6.99 1.47 -21.53
CA ASN A 343 6.51 0.94 -22.81
C ASN A 343 6.03 -0.51 -22.70
N ASN A 344 5.01 -0.87 -23.48
CA ASN A 344 4.30 -2.16 -23.45
C ASN A 344 3.60 -2.51 -22.13
N THR A 345 3.47 -1.58 -21.17
CA THR A 345 2.71 -1.85 -19.94
C THR A 345 1.22 -1.92 -20.24
N ASP A 346 0.63 -3.10 -20.02
CA ASP A 346 -0.79 -3.33 -20.26
C ASP A 346 -1.62 -3.14 -18.99
N VAL A 347 -1.02 -3.43 -17.84
CA VAL A 347 -1.71 -3.54 -16.55
C VAL A 347 -0.89 -2.89 -15.44
N VAL A 348 -1.54 -2.18 -14.53
CA VAL A 348 -1.01 -1.74 -13.23
C VAL A 348 -1.70 -2.52 -12.11
N VAL A 349 -0.93 -3.14 -11.23
CA VAL A 349 -1.42 -3.94 -10.11
C VAL A 349 -0.97 -3.33 -8.79
N HIS A 350 -1.93 -3.20 -7.87
CA HIS A 350 -1.70 -2.77 -6.50
C HIS A 350 -2.17 -3.87 -5.51
N PRO A 351 -1.40 -4.23 -4.47
CA PRO A 351 -1.90 -5.15 -3.44
C PRO A 351 -2.92 -4.47 -2.54
N ARG A 352 -4.00 -5.17 -2.19
CA ARG A 352 -4.94 -4.72 -1.16
C ARG A 352 -5.15 -5.86 -0.15
N SER A 353 -4.65 -5.68 1.06
CA SER A 353 -4.88 -6.63 2.17
C SER A 353 -5.69 -6.07 3.32
N SER A 354 -5.94 -4.75 3.33
CA SER A 354 -6.71 -4.05 4.37
C SER A 354 -8.21 -4.08 4.09
N ASN A 355 -9.01 -4.38 5.11
CA ASN A 355 -10.46 -4.15 5.09
C ASN A 355 -10.85 -2.73 5.52
N GLU A 356 -9.93 -1.98 6.13
CA GLU A 356 -10.17 -0.64 6.67
C GLU A 356 -9.94 0.46 5.63
N THR A 357 -9.06 0.19 4.67
CA THR A 357 -8.67 1.16 3.64
C THR A 357 -8.78 0.59 2.23
N GLY A 358 -8.98 1.45 1.25
CA GLY A 358 -9.14 1.08 -0.14
C GLY A 358 -8.82 2.20 -1.12
N PRO A 359 -9.24 2.07 -2.39
CA PRO A 359 -8.95 3.07 -3.41
C PRO A 359 -9.42 4.49 -3.07
N ILE A 360 -10.55 4.69 -2.40
CA ILE A 360 -11.13 6.03 -2.16
C ILE A 360 -11.16 6.42 -0.68
N SER A 361 -10.39 5.73 0.15
CA SER A 361 -10.29 6.01 1.59
C SER A 361 -8.83 6.09 2.06
N LEU A 362 -7.90 6.19 1.11
CA LEU A 362 -6.47 6.29 1.32
C LEU A 362 -5.84 6.92 0.08
N ASP A 363 -5.58 8.20 0.18
CA ASP A 363 -4.86 9.08 -0.74
C ASP A 363 -3.68 8.42 -1.46
N HIS A 364 -2.82 7.73 -0.71
CA HIS A 364 -1.61 7.11 -1.25
C HIS A 364 -1.94 6.14 -2.40
N VAL A 365 -3.12 5.51 -2.44
CA VAL A 365 -3.45 4.54 -3.49
C VAL A 365 -3.53 5.24 -4.85
N TYR A 366 -4.25 6.37 -4.96
CA TYR A 366 -4.23 7.15 -6.21
C TYR A 366 -2.86 7.80 -6.43
N GLU A 367 -2.16 8.19 -5.36
CA GLU A 367 -0.84 8.80 -5.44
C GLU A 367 0.15 7.87 -6.18
N PHE A 368 0.24 6.61 -5.77
CA PHE A 368 1.20 5.66 -6.33
C PHE A 368 0.66 4.86 -7.51
N MET A 369 -0.49 4.19 -7.34
CA MET A 369 -1.07 3.39 -8.43
C MET A 369 -1.60 4.32 -9.53
N GLY A 370 -2.36 5.33 -9.15
CA GLY A 370 -2.91 6.31 -10.09
C GLY A 370 -1.82 7.14 -10.76
N GLY A 371 -0.83 7.64 -10.00
CA GLY A 371 0.33 8.36 -10.56
C GLY A 371 1.08 7.53 -11.59
N LEU A 372 1.36 6.24 -11.30
CA LEU A 372 1.98 5.33 -12.25
C LEU A 372 1.12 5.12 -13.50
N THR A 373 -0.19 4.92 -13.33
CA THR A 373 -1.13 4.77 -14.45
C THR A 373 -1.16 6.00 -15.33
N ALA A 374 -1.25 7.21 -14.74
CA ALA A 374 -1.24 8.47 -15.47
C ALA A 374 0.08 8.65 -16.24
N SER A 375 1.23 8.38 -15.61
CA SER A 375 2.54 8.47 -16.28
C SER A 375 2.68 7.48 -17.43
N ILE A 376 2.18 6.25 -17.31
CA ILE A 376 2.18 5.27 -18.42
C ILE A 376 1.29 5.79 -19.55
N ARG A 377 0.08 6.27 -19.24
CA ARG A 377 -0.87 6.80 -20.24
C ARG A 377 -0.27 7.96 -21.01
N VAL A 378 0.30 8.93 -20.30
CA VAL A 378 0.94 10.11 -20.90
C VAL A 378 2.17 9.73 -21.74
N THR A 379 3.01 8.82 -21.24
CA THR A 379 4.25 8.43 -21.92
C THR A 379 4.01 7.60 -23.17
N THR A 380 3.03 6.69 -23.12
CA THR A 380 2.84 5.66 -24.15
C THR A 380 1.63 5.90 -25.05
N GLY A 381 0.73 6.82 -24.67
CA GLY A 381 -0.59 7.00 -25.29
C GLY A 381 -1.58 5.88 -25.00
N LYS A 382 -1.19 4.84 -24.27
CA LYS A 382 -2.05 3.71 -23.88
C LYS A 382 -2.42 3.83 -22.40
N ASP A 383 -3.72 3.82 -22.12
CA ASP A 383 -4.25 3.80 -20.76
C ASP A 383 -4.26 2.36 -20.22
N PRO A 384 -3.37 1.98 -19.28
CA PRO A 384 -3.31 0.60 -18.79
C PRO A 384 -4.52 0.27 -17.89
N ASP A 385 -4.89 -1.00 -17.86
CA ASP A 385 -5.92 -1.48 -16.94
C ASP A 385 -5.38 -1.47 -15.50
N GLY A 386 -6.24 -1.18 -14.52
CA GLY A 386 -5.89 -1.19 -13.10
C GLY A 386 -6.54 -2.36 -12.39
N TYR A 387 -5.77 -3.11 -11.59
CA TYR A 387 -6.29 -4.17 -10.73
C TYR A 387 -5.73 -4.10 -9.32
N PHE A 388 -6.54 -4.55 -8.36
CA PHE A 388 -6.09 -4.91 -7.02
C PHE A 388 -5.92 -6.41 -6.93
N ASN A 389 -4.77 -6.86 -6.44
CA ASN A 389 -4.70 -8.20 -5.86
C ASN A 389 -5.36 -8.12 -4.48
N ASP A 390 -6.58 -8.60 -4.36
CA ASP A 390 -7.36 -8.58 -3.14
C ASP A 390 -7.00 -9.77 -2.26
N TYR A 391 -6.29 -9.47 -1.18
CA TYR A 391 -5.84 -10.41 -0.16
C TYR A 391 -6.60 -10.28 1.15
N ARG A 392 -7.65 -9.44 1.21
CA ARG A 392 -8.47 -9.25 2.43
C ARG A 392 -9.04 -10.57 2.93
N ASN A 393 -9.34 -11.49 2.02
CA ASN A 393 -9.61 -12.89 2.33
C ASN A 393 -8.40 -13.77 1.98
N ARG A 394 -7.52 -14.00 2.95
CA ARG A 394 -6.33 -14.87 2.81
C ARG A 394 -6.60 -16.31 2.35
N TYR A 395 -7.84 -16.78 2.44
CA TYR A 395 -8.22 -18.14 2.05
C TYR A 395 -8.86 -18.22 0.66
N ASN A 396 -9.25 -17.08 0.11
CA ASN A 396 -9.80 -16.95 -1.24
C ASN A 396 -9.32 -15.61 -1.83
N PRO A 397 -8.01 -15.50 -2.14
CA PRO A 397 -7.49 -14.30 -2.77
C PRO A 397 -8.15 -14.11 -4.14
N ASP A 398 -8.39 -12.86 -4.50
CA ASP A 398 -9.06 -12.50 -5.76
C ASP A 398 -8.31 -11.38 -6.48
N VAL A 399 -8.65 -11.14 -7.75
CA VAL A 399 -8.16 -10.00 -8.52
C VAL A 399 -9.34 -9.13 -8.89
N GLN A 400 -9.43 -7.96 -8.26
CA GLN A 400 -10.52 -7.02 -8.47
C GLN A 400 -10.09 -5.91 -9.43
N SER A 401 -10.92 -5.54 -10.40
CA SER A 401 -10.61 -4.36 -11.23
C SER A 401 -10.68 -3.07 -10.41
N LEU A 402 -9.88 -2.06 -10.75
CA LEU A 402 -9.87 -0.76 -10.06
C LEU A 402 -11.27 -0.15 -9.98
N LYS A 403 -12.00 -0.16 -11.10
CA LYS A 403 -13.36 0.39 -11.17
C LYS A 403 -14.34 -0.36 -10.27
N GLU A 404 -14.22 -1.68 -10.23
CA GLU A 404 -15.03 -2.51 -9.33
C GLU A 404 -14.68 -2.27 -7.86
N ALA A 405 -13.39 -2.11 -7.53
CA ALA A 405 -12.94 -1.82 -6.17
C ALA A 405 -13.44 -0.46 -5.68
N ILE A 406 -13.38 0.57 -6.53
CA ILE A 406 -13.95 1.90 -6.25
C ILE A 406 -15.45 1.76 -5.99
N TRP A 407 -16.21 1.15 -6.90
CA TRP A 407 -17.65 0.99 -6.72
C TRP A 407 -18.03 0.17 -5.50
N THR A 408 -17.25 -0.87 -5.19
CA THR A 408 -17.45 -1.70 -4.00
C THR A 408 -17.31 -0.83 -2.75
N GLU A 409 -16.24 -0.05 -2.65
CA GLU A 409 -16.01 0.83 -1.51
C GLU A 409 -17.03 1.96 -1.43
N THR A 410 -17.35 2.64 -2.53
CA THR A 410 -18.40 3.67 -2.57
C THR A 410 -19.73 3.12 -2.05
N ARG A 411 -20.14 1.93 -2.52
CA ARG A 411 -21.42 1.31 -2.14
C ARG A 411 -21.46 0.78 -0.71
N THR A 412 -20.34 0.28 -0.21
CA THR A 412 -20.26 -0.29 1.14
C THR A 412 -20.05 0.77 2.21
N ASN A 413 -19.48 1.92 1.82
CA ASN A 413 -19.18 3.04 2.70
C ASN A 413 -20.06 4.26 2.38
N LEU A 414 -19.62 5.13 1.47
CA LEU A 414 -20.17 6.47 1.27
C LEU A 414 -21.62 6.51 0.76
N PHE A 415 -22.13 5.40 0.21
CA PHE A 415 -23.54 5.28 -0.19
C PHE A 415 -24.36 4.41 0.76
N ASN A 416 -23.75 3.83 1.79
CA ASN A 416 -24.39 2.91 2.70
C ASN A 416 -24.92 3.65 3.94
N PRO A 417 -26.24 3.77 4.13
CA PRO A 417 -26.81 4.44 5.30
C PRO A 417 -26.33 3.88 6.64
N LYS A 418 -25.99 2.58 6.71
CA LYS A 418 -25.49 1.95 7.94
C LYS A 418 -24.09 2.43 8.28
N TYR A 419 -23.21 2.50 7.27
CA TYR A 419 -21.85 3.02 7.44
C TYR A 419 -21.90 4.51 7.79
N ILE A 420 -22.67 5.29 7.04
CA ILE A 420 -22.79 6.74 7.23
C ILE A 420 -23.26 7.06 8.65
N LYS A 421 -24.32 6.42 9.13
CA LYS A 421 -24.82 6.63 10.50
C LYS A 421 -23.78 6.26 11.55
N ALA A 422 -23.11 5.12 11.42
CA ALA A 422 -22.09 4.70 12.36
C ALA A 422 -20.91 5.69 12.40
N GLN A 423 -20.45 6.16 11.25
CA GLN A 423 -19.39 7.18 11.20
C GLN A 423 -19.83 8.53 11.79
N MET A 424 -21.08 8.95 11.57
CA MET A 424 -21.60 10.18 12.18
C MET A 424 -21.64 10.14 13.72
N GLU A 425 -21.71 8.94 14.32
CA GLU A 425 -21.64 8.78 15.79
C GLU A 425 -20.23 9.06 16.35
N GLU A 426 -19.18 8.99 15.51
CA GLU A 426 -17.78 9.22 15.89
C GLU A 426 -17.37 10.71 15.86
N GLY A 427 -18.23 11.61 15.38
CA GLY A 427 -18.04 13.06 15.48
C GLY A 427 -17.06 13.68 14.46
N GLU A 428 -16.24 14.64 14.91
CA GLU A 428 -15.45 15.54 14.06
C GLU A 428 -14.42 14.82 13.18
N THR A 429 -13.71 13.83 13.72
CA THR A 429 -12.71 13.06 12.96
C THR A 429 -13.35 12.27 11.84
N ALA A 430 -14.53 11.68 12.07
CA ALA A 430 -15.25 10.98 11.01
C ALA A 430 -15.77 11.92 9.93
N ALA A 431 -16.14 13.16 10.29
CA ALA A 431 -16.50 14.17 9.30
C ALA A 431 -15.33 14.48 8.35
N GLU A 432 -14.09 14.59 8.86
CA GLU A 432 -12.91 14.78 8.01
C GLU A 432 -12.64 13.56 7.11
N ASN A 433 -12.82 12.33 7.62
CA ASN A 433 -12.65 11.12 6.79
C ASN A 433 -13.60 11.09 5.58
N PHE A 434 -14.81 11.66 5.71
CA PHE A 434 -15.70 11.85 4.55
C PHE A 434 -15.13 12.84 3.54
N ALA A 435 -14.57 13.97 4.00
CA ALA A 435 -13.94 14.97 3.13
C ALA A 435 -12.69 14.40 2.42
N GLU A 436 -11.86 13.63 3.13
CA GLU A 436 -10.75 12.85 2.56
C GLU A 436 -11.23 11.94 1.43
N SER A 437 -12.31 11.18 1.64
CA SER A 437 -12.81 10.27 0.61
C SER A 437 -13.31 11.02 -0.64
N PHE A 438 -13.80 12.25 -0.50
CA PHE A 438 -14.15 13.11 -1.63
C PHE A 438 -12.89 13.58 -2.38
N ARG A 439 -11.85 14.01 -1.66
CA ARG A 439 -10.54 14.36 -2.24
C ARG A 439 -9.93 13.18 -2.98
N ASP A 440 -9.96 11.99 -2.40
CA ASP A 440 -9.44 10.76 -3.01
C ASP A 440 -10.20 10.37 -4.29
N THR A 441 -11.52 10.54 -4.28
CA THR A 441 -12.35 10.33 -5.48
C THR A 441 -11.95 11.31 -6.59
N TYR A 442 -11.73 12.58 -6.25
CA TYR A 442 -11.19 13.57 -7.20
C TYR A 442 -9.78 13.22 -7.69
N GLY A 443 -8.90 12.74 -6.80
CA GLY A 443 -7.57 12.23 -7.15
C GLY A 443 -7.65 11.14 -8.23
N TRP A 444 -8.59 10.19 -8.09
CA TRP A 444 -8.84 9.20 -9.14
C TRP A 444 -9.45 9.76 -10.42
N ASN A 445 -10.26 10.81 -10.36
CA ASN A 445 -10.70 11.49 -11.59
C ASN A 445 -9.52 12.05 -12.39
N VAL A 446 -8.49 12.55 -11.71
CA VAL A 446 -7.27 13.05 -12.35
C VAL A 446 -6.42 11.90 -12.87
N MET A 447 -6.19 10.87 -12.06
CA MET A 447 -5.28 9.78 -12.41
C MET A 447 -5.84 8.80 -13.43
N LYS A 448 -7.12 8.46 -13.30
CA LYS A 448 -7.83 7.47 -14.13
C LYS A 448 -9.30 7.89 -14.34
N PRO A 449 -9.58 8.91 -15.17
CA PRO A 449 -10.94 9.43 -15.36
C PRO A 449 -11.98 8.34 -15.66
N ALA A 450 -11.62 7.33 -16.46
CA ALA A 450 -12.52 6.23 -16.83
C ALA A 450 -12.93 5.28 -15.68
N ALA A 451 -12.23 5.34 -14.54
CA ALA A 451 -12.56 4.55 -13.36
C ALA A 451 -13.63 5.20 -12.48
N ILE A 452 -13.86 6.51 -12.62
CA ILE A 452 -14.87 7.25 -11.86
C ILE A 452 -16.06 7.55 -12.76
N ASP A 453 -17.15 6.83 -12.50
CA ASP A 453 -18.43 7.09 -13.15
C ASP A 453 -19.10 8.33 -12.56
N LYS A 454 -19.85 9.06 -13.39
CA LYS A 454 -20.56 10.28 -12.97
C LYS A 454 -21.57 10.01 -11.83
N GLU A 455 -22.10 8.79 -11.77
CA GLU A 455 -23.06 8.33 -10.76
C GLU A 455 -22.47 8.38 -9.34
N ILE A 456 -21.13 8.34 -9.20
CA ILE A 456 -20.46 8.53 -7.91
C ILE A 456 -20.69 9.96 -7.40
N TRP A 457 -20.42 10.96 -8.24
CA TRP A 457 -20.64 12.38 -7.90
C TRP A 457 -22.12 12.74 -7.79
N GLU A 458 -22.98 12.18 -8.64
CA GLU A 458 -24.44 12.32 -8.53
C GLU A 458 -24.93 11.76 -7.18
N GLY A 459 -24.40 10.62 -6.73
CA GLY A 459 -24.71 10.06 -5.41
C GLY A 459 -24.15 10.87 -4.24
N TYR A 460 -22.95 11.43 -4.35
CA TYR A 460 -22.41 12.35 -3.35
C TYR A 460 -23.32 13.57 -3.16
N TYR A 461 -23.77 14.17 -4.27
CA TYR A 461 -24.75 15.26 -4.24
C TYR A 461 -26.05 14.82 -3.57
N ASP A 462 -26.65 13.72 -4.03
CA ASP A 462 -27.93 13.24 -3.49
C ASP A 462 -27.86 12.94 -1.99
N ILE A 463 -26.77 12.35 -1.50
CA ILE A 463 -26.67 11.86 -0.11
C ILE A 463 -26.18 12.95 0.85
N TYR A 464 -25.19 13.74 0.46
CA TYR A 464 -24.51 14.67 1.38
C TYR A 464 -24.96 16.13 1.20
N VAL A 465 -25.47 16.51 0.02
CA VAL A 465 -26.01 17.85 -0.24
C VAL A 465 -27.53 17.87 -0.13
N LYS A 466 -28.23 16.87 -0.70
CA LYS A 466 -29.70 16.80 -0.65
C LYS A 466 -30.25 16.02 0.54
N ASP A 467 -29.40 15.32 1.28
CA ASP A 467 -29.81 14.39 2.34
C ASP A 467 -30.98 13.48 1.90
N LYS A 468 -30.91 12.95 0.68
CA LYS A 468 -32.00 12.19 0.05
C LYS A 468 -32.48 10.98 0.88
N ASN A 469 -31.59 10.44 1.70
CA ASN A 469 -31.86 9.31 2.58
C ASN A 469 -32.38 9.73 3.98
N ASN A 470 -32.52 11.03 4.24
CA ASN A 470 -32.94 11.62 5.51
C ASN A 470 -32.10 11.08 6.69
N LEU A 471 -30.78 11.07 6.52
CA LEU A 471 -29.84 10.60 7.53
C LEU A 471 -29.43 11.72 8.48
N GLY A 472 -29.73 12.98 8.15
CA GLY A 472 -29.25 14.16 8.88
C GLY A 472 -27.80 14.50 8.53
N THR A 473 -27.31 14.12 7.35
CA THR A 473 -25.91 14.40 6.93
C THR A 473 -25.61 15.89 6.97
N LEU A 474 -26.49 16.71 6.38
CA LEU A 474 -26.28 18.15 6.31
C LEU A 474 -26.25 18.81 7.69
N GLU A 475 -27.17 18.42 8.58
CA GLU A 475 -27.19 18.93 9.96
C GLU A 475 -25.95 18.49 10.74
N PHE A 476 -25.56 17.23 10.60
CA PHE A 476 -24.35 16.69 11.22
C PHE A 476 -23.13 17.49 10.84
N PHE A 477 -22.87 17.71 9.55
CA PHE A 477 -21.70 18.46 9.12
C PHE A 477 -21.76 19.92 9.57
N ARG A 478 -22.90 20.62 9.38
CA ARG A 478 -23.04 22.02 9.82
C ARG A 478 -22.75 22.22 11.31
N LYS A 479 -23.15 21.25 12.14
CA LYS A 479 -22.98 21.32 13.59
C LYS A 479 -21.62 20.82 14.07
N THR A 480 -21.13 19.74 13.46
CA THR A 480 -19.97 18.99 13.97
C THR A 480 -18.69 19.48 13.31
N ASN A 481 -18.66 19.57 11.98
CA ASN A 481 -17.48 20.02 11.25
C ASN A 481 -17.92 20.68 9.92
N PRO A 482 -18.25 21.98 9.93
CA PRO A 482 -18.68 22.69 8.73
C PRO A 482 -17.57 22.80 7.69
N TYR A 483 -16.29 22.77 8.12
CA TYR A 483 -15.13 22.85 7.23
C TYR A 483 -14.99 21.60 6.35
N ALA A 484 -15.28 20.41 6.89
CA ALA A 484 -15.35 19.19 6.09
C ALA A 484 -16.42 19.29 4.98
N LEU A 485 -17.57 19.91 5.23
CA LEU A 485 -18.59 20.11 4.20
C LEU A 485 -18.24 21.23 3.21
N GLN A 486 -17.56 22.29 3.66
CA GLN A 486 -16.96 23.28 2.75
C GLN A 486 -16.00 22.59 1.79
N GLU A 487 -15.16 21.68 2.30
CA GLU A 487 -14.23 20.90 1.51
C GLU A 487 -14.93 19.99 0.51
N MET A 488 -15.88 19.16 0.97
CA MET A 488 -16.66 18.27 0.12
C MET A 488 -17.33 19.02 -1.03
N THR A 489 -17.97 20.16 -0.73
CA THR A 489 -18.62 20.99 -1.76
C THR A 489 -17.63 21.68 -2.70
N ALA A 490 -16.48 22.14 -2.20
CA ALA A 490 -15.42 22.71 -3.02
C ALA A 490 -14.81 21.67 -3.98
N VAL A 491 -14.54 20.45 -3.51
CA VAL A 491 -14.03 19.34 -4.32
C VAL A 491 -15.05 18.95 -5.41
N MET A 492 -16.34 18.89 -5.09
CA MET A 492 -17.38 18.66 -6.08
C MET A 492 -17.37 19.74 -7.17
N LEU A 493 -17.26 21.01 -6.80
CA LEU A 493 -17.21 22.14 -7.74
C LEU A 493 -15.91 22.14 -8.56
N GLU A 494 -14.77 21.79 -7.97
CA GLU A 494 -13.51 21.63 -8.69
C GLU A 494 -13.58 20.51 -9.72
N THR A 495 -14.22 19.39 -9.36
CA THR A 495 -14.50 18.28 -10.28
C THR A 495 -15.33 18.75 -11.48
N VAL A 496 -16.30 19.66 -11.25
CA VAL A 496 -17.05 20.32 -12.32
C VAL A 496 -16.16 21.24 -13.16
N ARG A 497 -15.36 22.09 -12.52
CA ARG A 497 -14.48 23.05 -13.19
C ARG A 497 -13.48 22.39 -14.13
N LYS A 498 -12.87 21.28 -13.68
CA LYS A 498 -11.93 20.47 -14.47
C LYS A 498 -12.61 19.58 -15.51
N GLY A 499 -13.95 19.57 -15.54
CA GLY A 499 -14.75 18.87 -16.55
C GLY A 499 -14.89 17.36 -16.34
N TYR A 500 -14.46 16.83 -15.20
CA TYR A 500 -14.59 15.43 -14.83
C TYR A 500 -16.02 15.03 -14.48
N TRP A 501 -16.81 15.99 -13.98
CA TRP A 501 -18.24 15.84 -13.75
C TRP A 501 -19.01 16.97 -14.41
N LYS A 502 -20.11 16.64 -15.11
CA LYS A 502 -20.92 17.61 -15.87
C LYS A 502 -22.39 17.57 -15.42
N PRO A 503 -22.70 18.06 -14.21
CA PRO A 503 -24.07 18.10 -13.73
C PRO A 503 -24.86 19.24 -14.39
N SER A 504 -26.18 19.27 -14.16
CA SER A 504 -27.03 20.37 -14.63
C SER A 504 -26.66 21.70 -13.95
N GLU A 505 -27.00 22.81 -14.59
CA GLU A 505 -26.79 24.15 -14.02
C GLU A 505 -27.47 24.33 -12.66
N SER A 506 -28.62 23.68 -12.46
CA SER A 506 -29.32 23.71 -11.16
C SER A 506 -28.50 23.05 -10.06
N VAL A 507 -27.85 21.92 -10.34
CA VAL A 507 -27.01 21.20 -9.37
C VAL A 507 -25.75 22.01 -9.07
N LYS A 508 -25.12 22.62 -10.08
CA LYS A 508 -23.96 23.51 -9.88
C LYS A 508 -24.29 24.67 -8.94
N LYS A 509 -25.42 25.35 -9.19
CA LYS A 509 -25.90 26.45 -8.35
C LYS A 509 -26.25 25.99 -6.93
N ASP A 510 -26.87 24.83 -6.78
CA ASP A 510 -27.23 24.29 -5.47
C ASP A 510 -25.97 24.03 -4.61
N ILE A 511 -24.94 23.40 -5.19
CA ILE A 511 -23.67 23.14 -4.50
C ILE A 511 -22.93 24.45 -4.21
N ALA A 512 -22.87 25.38 -5.18
CA ALA A 512 -22.21 26.67 -5.00
C ALA A 512 -22.88 27.51 -3.91
N ASN A 513 -24.21 27.57 -3.89
CA ASN A 513 -24.97 28.26 -2.85
C ASN A 513 -24.70 27.65 -1.48
N LEU A 514 -24.77 26.31 -1.35
CA LEU A 514 -24.46 25.63 -0.10
C LEU A 514 -23.02 25.94 0.37
N HIS A 515 -22.04 25.85 -0.53
CA HIS A 515 -20.65 26.16 -0.22
C HIS A 515 -20.49 27.61 0.31
N ALA A 516 -21.06 28.57 -0.42
CA ALA A 516 -20.99 29.98 -0.05
C ALA A 516 -21.71 30.30 1.26
N GLU A 517 -22.86 29.66 1.52
CA GLU A 517 -23.56 29.75 2.81
C GLU A 517 -22.70 29.21 3.95
N LEU A 518 -22.04 28.06 3.77
CA LEU A 518 -21.19 27.48 4.80
C LEU A 518 -20.00 28.39 5.13
N VAL A 519 -19.35 28.97 4.12
CA VAL A 519 -18.26 29.92 4.32
C VAL A 519 -18.74 31.21 4.98
N LYS A 520 -19.93 31.70 4.62
CA LYS A 520 -20.53 32.88 5.24
C LYS A 520 -20.95 32.65 6.71
N ASP A 521 -21.48 31.47 7.02
CA ASP A 521 -22.06 31.16 8.33
C ASP A 521 -21.03 30.62 9.35
N HIS A 522 -19.89 30.08 8.88
CA HIS A 522 -18.90 29.39 9.72
C HIS A 522 -17.43 29.80 9.49
N ASP A 523 -17.20 30.90 8.75
CA ASP A 523 -15.90 31.33 8.26
C ASP A 523 -15.23 30.30 7.32
N ALA A 524 -14.22 30.73 6.56
CA ALA A 524 -13.55 29.84 5.61
C ALA A 524 -12.53 28.91 6.31
N GLY A 525 -12.66 27.59 6.13
CA GLY A 525 -11.70 26.60 6.63
C GLY A 525 -10.33 26.60 5.93
N CYS A 526 -10.25 27.29 4.79
CA CYS A 526 -9.03 27.56 4.00
C CYS A 526 -8.07 26.40 3.74
N SER A 527 -8.60 25.35 3.11
CA SER A 527 -7.83 24.34 2.39
C SER A 527 -7.37 24.80 0.99
N GLY A 528 -6.67 23.92 0.28
CA GLY A 528 -6.33 24.09 -1.14
C GLY A 528 -7.55 24.27 -2.04
N PHE A 529 -8.67 23.61 -1.75
CA PHE A 529 -9.89 23.76 -2.55
C PHE A 529 -10.77 24.93 -2.10
N VAL A 530 -10.76 25.30 -0.82
CA VAL A 530 -11.65 26.35 -0.29
C VAL A 530 -11.10 27.76 -0.53
N CYS A 531 -9.83 28.02 -0.17
CA CYS A 531 -9.27 29.39 -0.25
C CYS A 531 -8.17 29.55 -1.30
N ASP A 532 -7.35 28.53 -1.55
CA ASP A 532 -6.15 28.63 -2.39
C ASP A 532 -6.35 28.09 -3.82
N ASN A 533 -7.52 28.38 -4.40
CA ASN A 533 -7.84 28.07 -5.79
C ASN A 533 -8.65 29.22 -6.42
N ASN A 534 -7.94 30.14 -7.06
CA ASN A 534 -8.56 31.36 -7.59
C ASN A 534 -9.53 31.07 -8.75
N LYS A 535 -9.19 30.10 -9.62
CA LYS A 535 -10.05 29.71 -10.75
C LYS A 535 -11.35 29.07 -10.28
N LEU A 536 -11.30 28.31 -9.18
CA LEU A 536 -12.50 27.78 -8.55
C LEU A 536 -13.32 28.87 -7.89
N LYS A 537 -12.69 29.81 -7.17
CA LYS A 537 -13.38 31.00 -6.63
C LYS A 537 -14.14 31.74 -7.72
N GLU A 538 -13.51 32.02 -8.87
CA GLU A 538 -14.15 32.67 -10.02
C GLU A 538 -15.36 31.89 -10.56
N MET A 539 -15.26 30.56 -10.64
CA MET A 539 -16.39 29.72 -11.05
C MET A 539 -17.53 29.80 -10.02
N ILE A 540 -17.21 29.70 -8.73
CA ILE A 540 -18.20 29.76 -7.64
C ILE A 540 -18.93 31.11 -7.68
N THR A 541 -18.22 32.23 -7.69
CA THR A 541 -18.83 33.57 -7.68
C THR A 541 -19.73 33.82 -8.89
N SER A 542 -19.40 33.23 -10.05
CA SER A 542 -20.25 33.31 -11.25
C SER A 542 -21.59 32.57 -11.14
N LEU A 543 -21.73 31.67 -10.16
CA LEU A 543 -22.93 30.86 -9.92
C LEU A 543 -23.85 31.45 -8.83
N LEU A 544 -23.33 32.38 -8.02
CA LEU A 544 -24.04 32.98 -6.88
C LEU A 544 -24.86 34.21 -7.29
N ASP A 545 -25.86 34.55 -6.48
CA ASP A 545 -26.49 35.87 -6.54
C ASP A 545 -25.61 36.97 -5.91
N ASP A 546 -25.89 38.23 -6.25
CA ASP A 546 -25.08 39.39 -5.84
C ASP A 546 -24.91 39.53 -4.32
N ASN A 547 -25.89 39.10 -3.52
CA ASN A 547 -25.82 39.27 -2.06
C ASN A 547 -24.96 38.19 -1.42
N LEU A 548 -25.20 36.92 -1.80
CA LEU A 548 -24.40 35.80 -1.29
C LEU A 548 -22.96 35.87 -1.80
N ASN A 549 -22.75 36.32 -3.04
CA ASN A 549 -21.43 36.54 -3.61
C ASN A 549 -20.60 37.52 -2.77
N LYS A 550 -21.13 38.71 -2.47
CA LYS A 550 -20.44 39.72 -1.64
C LYS A 550 -20.06 39.17 -0.26
N ALA A 551 -20.95 38.40 0.35
CA ALA A 551 -20.72 37.85 1.67
C ALA A 551 -19.65 36.74 1.65
N TYR A 552 -19.69 35.88 0.63
CA TYR A 552 -18.67 34.86 0.39
C TYR A 552 -17.29 35.47 0.12
N GLU A 553 -17.21 36.47 -0.77
CA GLU A 553 -15.94 37.15 -1.06
C GLU A 553 -15.37 37.84 0.17
N ALA A 554 -16.20 38.54 0.96
CA ALA A 554 -15.77 39.17 2.19
C ALA A 554 -15.20 38.15 3.20
N ALA A 555 -15.87 37.02 3.40
CA ALA A 555 -15.41 35.96 4.31
C ALA A 555 -14.08 35.33 3.85
N ILE A 556 -13.91 35.08 2.56
CA ILE A 556 -12.64 34.56 2.01
C ILE A 556 -11.51 35.60 2.16
N ASP A 557 -11.80 36.88 1.87
CA ASP A 557 -10.79 37.94 1.91
C ASP A 557 -10.37 38.26 3.35
N GLU A 558 -11.27 38.18 4.32
CA GLU A 558 -10.99 38.32 5.75
C GLU A 558 -9.93 37.31 6.22
N VAL A 559 -10.10 36.03 5.86
CA VAL A 559 -9.13 34.98 6.24
C VAL A 559 -7.81 35.13 5.48
N ARG A 560 -7.84 35.54 4.19
CA ARG A 560 -6.62 35.70 3.37
C ARG A 560 -5.78 36.92 3.72
N THR A 561 -6.42 38.01 4.17
CA THR A 561 -5.71 39.24 4.54
C THR A 561 -5.19 39.23 5.98
N GLY A 562 -5.65 38.26 6.79
CA GLY A 562 -5.37 38.16 8.21
C GLY A 562 -6.09 39.27 8.96
N THR A 563 -6.66 38.95 10.13
CA THR A 563 -7.14 39.95 11.08
C THR A 563 -6.05 40.99 11.34
N SER A 564 -6.15 42.13 10.67
CA SER A 564 -5.58 43.41 11.08
C SER A 564 -6.51 44.10 12.09
N GLY A 565 -7.13 43.29 12.96
CA GLY A 565 -7.74 43.74 14.20
C GLY A 565 -6.66 43.73 15.27
N GLU A 566 -6.55 44.83 16.01
CA GLU A 566 -5.62 45.10 17.11
C GLU A 566 -5.22 43.83 17.89
N VAL A 567 -4.06 43.26 17.57
CA VAL A 567 -3.40 42.27 18.42
C VAL A 567 -2.85 43.02 19.61
N GLU A 568 -3.62 43.07 20.69
CA GLU A 568 -3.07 43.27 22.02
C GLU A 568 -1.97 42.23 22.24
N ASN A 569 -0.75 42.70 22.51
CA ASN A 569 0.46 41.95 22.82
C ASN A 569 0.21 40.54 23.41
N GLN A 570 0.13 39.54 22.54
CA GLN A 570 0.48 38.17 22.90
C GLN A 570 1.56 37.73 21.91
N GLU A 571 2.75 37.47 22.46
CA GLU A 571 3.92 36.98 21.74
C GLU A 571 3.57 35.66 21.04
N GLY A 572 3.12 35.76 19.78
CA GLY A 572 3.03 34.62 18.88
C GLY A 572 4.42 34.06 18.67
N MET A 573 4.62 32.79 19.03
CA MET A 573 5.86 32.07 18.74
C MET A 573 6.03 31.93 17.23
N VAL A 574 6.83 32.82 16.64
CA VAL A 574 7.36 32.65 15.30
C VAL A 574 8.37 31.52 15.34
N LEU A 575 8.10 30.42 14.63
CA LEU A 575 9.14 29.43 14.34
C LEU A 575 10.20 30.13 13.48
N GLU A 576 11.31 30.52 14.09
CA GLU A 576 12.51 30.95 13.37
C GLU A 576 12.90 29.80 12.44
N LYS A 577 12.88 30.05 11.14
CA LYS A 577 13.56 29.20 10.17
C LYS A 577 15.01 29.08 10.64
N GLU A 578 15.40 27.89 11.08
CA GLU A 578 16.77 27.61 11.48
C GLU A 578 17.65 27.62 10.22
N VAL A 579 17.98 28.81 9.75
CA VAL A 579 19.08 29.02 8.83
C VAL A 579 20.31 28.70 9.66
N LEU A 580 20.87 27.50 9.47
CA LEU A 580 22.18 27.10 9.98
C LEU A 580 23.13 28.30 9.90
N ARG A 581 23.33 29.00 11.03
CA ARG A 581 24.14 30.21 11.12
C ARG A 581 25.59 29.78 10.87
N LYS A 582 26.01 29.87 9.60
CA LYS A 582 27.40 29.68 9.16
C LYS A 582 28.38 30.41 10.08
N GLU A 583 27.99 31.57 10.60
CA GLU A 583 28.78 32.38 11.53
C GLU A 583 29.00 31.72 12.89
N LYS A 584 28.00 31.04 13.46
CA LYS A 584 28.15 30.29 14.74
C LYS A 584 29.04 29.06 14.55
N ILE A 585 28.94 28.37 13.41
CA ILE A 585 29.80 27.20 13.11
C ILE A 585 31.24 27.65 12.92
N VAL A 586 31.48 28.76 12.19
CA VAL A 586 32.84 29.31 12.01
C VAL A 586 33.42 29.82 13.34
N ALA A 587 32.61 30.43 14.20
CA ALA A 587 33.04 30.85 15.54
C ALA A 587 33.38 29.64 16.43
N MET A 588 32.54 28.61 16.44
CA MET A 588 32.75 27.38 17.22
C MET A 588 33.98 26.60 16.73
N ILE A 589 34.24 26.56 15.42
CA ILE A 589 35.46 25.96 14.86
C ILE A 589 36.70 26.78 15.24
N LYS A 590 36.62 28.12 15.25
CA LYS A 590 37.73 28.98 15.69
C LYS A 590 38.04 28.83 17.17
N GLU A 591 37.02 28.76 18.03
CA GLU A 591 37.21 28.59 19.47
C GLU A 591 37.76 27.20 19.83
N ASN A 592 37.39 26.16 19.07
CA ASN A 592 37.80 24.78 19.36
C ASN A 592 38.90 24.23 18.44
N ILE A 593 39.55 25.09 17.63
CA ILE A 593 40.54 24.67 16.63
C ILE A 593 41.69 23.87 17.25
N TRP A 594 42.10 24.23 18.47
CA TRP A 594 43.16 23.54 19.21
C TRP A 594 42.72 22.16 19.70
N ALA A 595 41.48 22.01 20.15
CA ALA A 595 40.93 20.71 20.56
C ALA A 595 40.81 19.77 19.36
N ILE A 596 40.39 20.30 18.20
CA ILE A 596 40.29 19.55 16.94
C ILE A 596 41.69 19.11 16.46
N LEU A 597 42.69 20.00 16.51
CA LEU A 597 44.07 19.67 16.14
C LEU A 597 44.68 18.61 17.06
N ILE A 598 44.42 18.68 18.37
CA ILE A 598 44.84 17.65 19.33
C ILE A 598 44.19 16.31 19.02
N LEU A 599 42.88 16.29 18.71
CA LEU A 599 42.18 15.06 18.35
C LEU A 599 42.74 14.43 17.06
N VAL A 600 43.03 15.24 16.04
CA VAL A 600 43.65 14.78 14.78
C VAL A 600 45.06 14.24 15.02
N LEU A 601 45.85 14.88 15.89
CA LEU A 601 47.17 14.38 16.28
C LEU A 601 47.09 13.07 17.07
N LEU A 602 46.10 12.91 17.95
CA LEU A 602 45.87 11.66 18.69
C LEU A 602 45.44 10.52 17.75
N ILE A 603 44.56 10.79 16.79
CA ILE A 603 44.14 9.81 15.78
C ILE A 603 45.32 9.45 14.86
N GLY A 604 46.08 10.44 14.40
CA GLY A 604 47.30 10.22 13.61
C GLY A 604 48.36 9.43 14.39
N GLY A 605 48.51 9.71 15.69
CA GLY A 605 49.36 8.98 16.62
C GLY A 605 48.91 7.52 16.82
N ALA A 606 47.60 7.29 16.95
CA ALA A 606 47.04 5.94 17.10
C ALA A 606 47.18 5.12 15.81
N ILE A 607 47.00 5.75 14.64
CA ILE A 607 47.20 5.09 13.33
C ILE A 607 48.68 4.76 13.14
N THR A 608 49.59 5.70 13.38
CA THR A 608 51.04 5.46 13.26
C THR A 608 51.52 4.41 14.26
N TRP A 609 51.03 4.42 15.50
CA TRP A 609 51.30 3.37 16.48
C TRP A 609 50.77 2.01 16.04
N GLY A 610 49.55 1.93 15.49
CA GLY A 610 48.98 0.69 14.94
C GLY A 610 49.77 0.13 13.76
N VAL A 611 50.29 1.00 12.89
CA VAL A 611 51.15 0.62 11.75
C VAL A 611 52.54 0.16 12.21
N VAL A 612 53.14 0.85 13.18
CA VAL A 612 54.45 0.46 13.76
C VAL A 612 54.34 -0.84 14.56
N LYS A 613 53.23 -1.05 15.28
CA LYS A 613 52.97 -2.29 16.00
C LYS A 613 52.81 -3.48 15.05
N ARG A 614 52.05 -3.32 13.95
CA ARG A 614 51.96 -4.36 12.90
C ARG A 614 53.31 -4.70 12.28
N LYS A 615 54.14 -3.69 11.98
CA LYS A 615 55.49 -3.92 11.44
C LYS A 615 56.46 -4.64 12.41
N ARG A 616 56.23 -4.55 13.72
CA ARG A 616 57.03 -5.27 14.75
C ARG A 616 56.50 -6.67 15.07
N GLU A 617 55.30 -7.01 14.62
CA GLU A 617 54.75 -8.37 14.72
C GLU A 617 55.07 -9.22 13.47
N ASP A 618 55.56 -8.58 12.39
CA ASP A 618 55.99 -9.20 11.13
C ASP A 618 57.54 -9.32 10.98
N GLU A 619 58.33 -8.87 11.97
CA GLU A 619 59.77 -9.15 12.15
C GLU A 619 59.96 -10.17 13.29
#